data_AF-A0A1B6HC06-F1
#
_entry.id   AF-A0A1B6HC06-F1
#
_cell.length_a   1.000
_cell.length_b   1.000
_cell.length_c   1.000
_cell.angle_alpha   90.00
_cell.angle_beta   90.00
_cell.angle_gamma   90.00
#
_symmetry.space_group_name_H-M   'P 1'
#
loop_
_entity.id
_entity.type
_entity.pdbx_description
1 polymer ?
#
loop_
_entity_poly.entity_id
_entity_poly.type
_entity_poly.pdbx_seq_one_letter_code
_entity_poly.pdbx_strand_id
1 'polypeptide(L)'
;MASSGFKLADLKVADLKRELEERDLDTSGTKTVLANRLKQAMIEAGEDPEILIFETEASKLTKVLQSNLTKTLEEKLNSNSKTLEEKLNSNCETLQNDLKSMKDELATEFNLKICRIEEEFKKQLEAGINGCSKQLEDKLNDYSKEFGDRIRILEEIAQRNKGSETCTESIVSPEDGKPELITEPQLNSCPPMSNAGVPTFDGKMTWEDFRTLFETAAAVHRWPSSTKASMLCLSLRGDALKVLQTVPPAERQNYGELVRR
;
A
#
# COMPACT_ATOMS: atom_id res chain seq x y z
N MET A 1 -9.33 66.48 -1.45
CA MET A 1 -10.24 66.80 -2.57
C MET A 1 -10.26 68.31 -2.70
N ALA A 2 -9.85 68.86 -3.84
CA ALA A 2 -9.95 70.31 -4.05
C ALA A 2 -11.44 70.66 -4.25
N SER A 3 -11.97 71.55 -3.40
CA SER A 3 -13.34 72.05 -3.56
C SER A 3 -13.38 72.95 -4.79
N SER A 4 -13.84 72.41 -5.92
CA SER A 4 -13.87 73.06 -7.23
C SER A 4 -15.19 73.80 -7.47
N GLY A 5 -15.52 74.72 -6.58
CA GLY A 5 -16.65 75.62 -6.76
C GLY A 5 -16.31 77.06 -6.39
N PHE A 6 -17.15 77.98 -6.82
CA PHE A 6 -16.94 79.41 -6.61
C PHE A 6 -17.72 79.89 -5.39
N LYS A 7 -17.13 80.79 -4.61
CA LYS A 7 -17.85 81.56 -3.59
C LYS A 7 -18.75 82.58 -4.26
N LEU A 8 -19.79 83.06 -3.57
CA LEU A 8 -20.73 84.07 -4.08
C LEU A 8 -20.04 85.28 -4.73
N ALA A 9 -18.93 85.74 -4.15
CA ALA A 9 -18.14 86.87 -4.66
C ALA A 9 -17.48 86.62 -6.03
N ASP A 10 -17.17 85.36 -6.35
CA ASP A 10 -16.43 84.94 -7.53
C ASP A 10 -17.34 84.51 -8.70
N LEU A 11 -18.67 84.44 -8.49
CA LEU A 11 -19.61 84.10 -9.56
C LEU A 11 -19.64 85.17 -10.66
N LYS A 12 -19.71 84.72 -11.92
CA LYS A 12 -19.91 85.60 -13.08
C LYS A 12 -21.39 85.96 -13.20
N VAL A 13 -21.70 87.04 -13.92
CA VAL A 13 -23.10 87.52 -14.11
C VAL A 13 -23.99 86.41 -14.68
N ALA A 14 -23.49 85.59 -15.60
CA ALA A 14 -24.24 84.45 -16.14
C ALA A 14 -24.59 83.40 -15.07
N ASP A 15 -23.66 83.11 -14.17
CA ASP A 15 -23.88 82.16 -13.07
C ASP A 15 -24.82 82.74 -12.01
N LEU A 16 -24.68 84.03 -11.68
CA LEU A 16 -25.59 84.74 -10.76
C LEU A 16 -27.03 84.74 -11.29
N LYS A 17 -27.22 84.98 -12.59
CA LYS A 17 -28.55 84.92 -13.21
C LYS A 17 -29.14 83.52 -13.17
N ARG A 18 -28.34 82.49 -13.49
CA ARG A 18 -28.77 81.09 -13.42
C ARG A 18 -29.23 80.70 -12.01
N GLU A 19 -28.44 81.03 -10.99
CA GLU A 19 -28.76 80.72 -9.59
C GLU A 19 -29.97 81.50 -9.04
N LEU A 20 -30.22 82.71 -9.54
CA LEU A 20 -31.43 83.49 -9.25
C LEU A 20 -32.65 82.89 -9.96
N GLU A 21 -32.51 82.50 -11.22
CA GLU A 21 -33.57 81.88 -12.02
C GLU A 21 -33.97 80.51 -11.47
N GLU A 22 -33.01 79.70 -11.00
CA GLU A 22 -33.25 78.42 -10.32
C GLU A 22 -34.00 78.58 -8.97
N ARG A 23 -34.00 79.79 -8.41
CA ARG A 23 -34.73 80.16 -7.19
C ARG A 23 -35.99 80.98 -7.48
N ASP A 24 -36.40 81.07 -8.75
CA ASP A 24 -37.56 81.86 -9.20
C ASP A 24 -37.47 83.38 -8.85
N LEU A 25 -36.25 83.94 -8.89
CA LEU A 25 -35.96 85.36 -8.58
C LEU A 25 -35.64 86.18 -9.83
N ASP A 26 -35.86 87.50 -9.75
CA ASP A 26 -35.54 88.42 -10.85
C ASP A 26 -34.05 88.39 -11.23
N THR A 27 -33.77 88.30 -12.53
CA THR A 27 -32.41 88.24 -13.12
C THR A 27 -31.96 89.57 -13.73
N SER A 28 -32.74 90.65 -13.56
CA SER A 28 -32.42 91.99 -14.04
C SER A 28 -31.51 92.76 -13.07
N GLY A 29 -30.62 93.61 -13.61
CA GLY A 29 -29.73 94.49 -12.83
C GLY A 29 -28.23 94.31 -13.10
N THR A 30 -27.42 95.13 -12.42
CA THR A 30 -25.95 95.06 -12.45
C THR A 30 -25.43 93.88 -11.61
N LYS A 31 -24.17 93.45 -11.82
CA LYS A 31 -23.55 92.30 -11.11
C LYS A 31 -23.74 92.38 -9.58
N THR A 32 -23.61 93.58 -9.01
CA THR A 32 -23.75 93.82 -7.57
C THR A 32 -25.19 93.65 -7.08
N VAL A 33 -26.17 94.09 -7.86
CA VAL A 33 -27.60 93.93 -7.56
C VAL A 33 -27.97 92.44 -7.57
N LEU A 34 -27.52 91.70 -8.58
CA LEU A 34 -27.75 90.26 -8.68
C LEU A 34 -27.09 89.49 -7.52
N ALA A 35 -25.84 89.82 -7.18
CA ALA A 35 -25.12 89.18 -6.07
C ALA A 35 -25.79 89.47 -4.71
N ASN A 36 -26.24 90.71 -4.46
CA ASN A 36 -26.95 91.07 -3.23
C ASN A 36 -28.31 90.39 -3.12
N ARG A 37 -29.06 90.32 -4.23
CA ARG A 37 -30.36 89.63 -4.27
C ARG A 37 -30.19 88.14 -3.96
N LEU A 38 -29.19 87.50 -4.57
CA LEU A 38 -28.87 86.10 -4.31
C LEU A 38 -28.42 85.91 -2.85
N LYS A 39 -27.57 86.80 -2.31
CA LYS A 39 -27.16 86.79 -0.90
C LYS A 39 -28.34 86.86 0.06
N GLN A 40 -29.29 87.77 -0.21
CA GLN A 40 -30.46 87.96 0.63
C GLN A 40 -31.38 86.73 0.61
N ALA A 41 -31.64 86.17 -0.58
CA ALA A 41 -32.43 84.95 -0.72
C ALA A 41 -31.81 83.74 0.00
N MET A 42 -30.47 83.64 0.04
CA MET A 42 -29.77 82.59 0.79
C MET A 42 -29.96 82.74 2.31
N ILE A 43 -29.83 83.97 2.83
CA ILE A 43 -30.03 84.25 4.25
C ILE A 43 -31.48 83.96 4.68
N GLU A 44 -32.46 84.33 3.84
CA GLU A 44 -33.88 84.05 4.08
C GLU A 44 -34.20 82.54 4.06
N ALA A 45 -33.49 81.76 3.24
CA ALA A 45 -33.56 80.31 3.22
C ALA A 45 -32.79 79.63 4.38
N GLY A 46 -32.09 80.41 5.22
CA GLY A 46 -31.26 79.90 6.32
C GLY A 46 -29.92 79.31 5.89
N GLU A 47 -29.48 79.58 4.66
CA GLU A 47 -28.18 79.17 4.11
C GLU A 47 -27.14 80.27 4.34
N ASP A 48 -25.91 79.88 4.72
CA ASP A 48 -24.81 80.83 4.89
C ASP A 48 -24.12 81.14 3.53
N PRO A 49 -24.24 82.36 3.00
CA PRO A 49 -23.66 82.74 1.71
C PRO A 49 -22.13 82.80 1.70
N GLU A 50 -21.45 82.75 2.85
CA GLU A 50 -19.98 82.66 2.92
C GLU A 50 -19.45 81.21 2.97
N ILE A 51 -20.30 80.26 3.35
CA ILE A 51 -19.94 78.83 3.46
C ILE A 51 -20.36 78.07 2.20
N LEU A 52 -21.47 78.47 1.55
CA LEU A 52 -22.01 77.76 0.41
C LEU A 52 -21.14 77.95 -0.85
N ILE A 53 -20.76 76.82 -1.45
CA ILE A 53 -19.91 76.77 -2.64
C ILE A 53 -20.79 76.35 -3.81
N PHE A 54 -20.87 77.22 -4.83
CA PHE A 54 -21.69 76.96 -6.01
C PHE A 54 -20.99 76.01 -6.95
N GLU A 55 -21.72 74.97 -7.35
CA GLU A 55 -21.20 73.90 -8.16
C GLU A 55 -21.14 74.30 -9.64
N THR A 56 -19.95 74.26 -10.22
CA THR A 56 -19.76 74.63 -11.63
C THR A 56 -20.27 73.53 -12.56
N GLU A 57 -20.65 73.89 -13.78
CA GLU A 57 -20.94 72.90 -14.85
C GLU A 57 -19.76 71.94 -15.07
N ALA A 58 -18.52 72.42 -14.91
CA ALA A 58 -17.33 71.58 -14.95
C ALA A 58 -17.28 70.56 -13.79
N SER A 59 -17.71 70.95 -12.58
CA SER A 59 -17.82 70.05 -11.42
C SER A 59 -18.90 68.99 -11.66
N LYS A 60 -20.09 69.39 -12.15
CA LYS A 60 -21.18 68.46 -12.51
C LYS A 60 -20.72 67.45 -13.56
N LEU A 61 -20.08 67.92 -14.64
CA LEU A 61 -19.50 67.06 -15.68
C LEU A 61 -18.43 66.11 -15.12
N THR A 62 -17.58 66.60 -14.21
CA THR A 62 -16.54 65.77 -13.57
C THR A 62 -17.17 64.65 -12.73
N LYS A 63 -18.22 64.95 -11.97
CA LYS A 63 -18.98 63.93 -11.22
C LYS A 63 -19.62 62.90 -12.13
N VAL A 64 -20.25 63.34 -13.23
CA VAL A 64 -20.85 62.43 -14.23
C VAL A 64 -19.79 61.55 -14.88
N LEU A 65 -18.64 62.12 -15.25
CA LEU A 65 -17.53 61.39 -15.86
C LEU A 65 -16.95 60.36 -14.87
N GLN A 66 -16.75 60.75 -13.61
CA GLN A 66 -16.31 59.84 -12.54
C GLN A 66 -17.29 58.71 -12.34
N SER A 67 -18.59 59.00 -12.22
CA SER A 67 -19.65 57.98 -12.08
C SER A 67 -19.67 57.00 -13.26
N ASN A 68 -19.54 57.50 -14.49
CA ASN A 68 -19.54 56.63 -15.67
C ASN A 68 -18.27 55.78 -15.73
N LEU A 69 -17.11 56.36 -15.41
CA LEU A 69 -15.85 55.62 -15.37
C LEU A 69 -15.88 54.53 -14.30
N THR A 70 -16.40 54.81 -13.10
CA THR A 70 -16.54 53.81 -12.03
C THR A 70 -17.46 52.67 -12.45
N LYS A 71 -18.63 52.98 -13.03
CA LYS A 71 -19.56 51.95 -13.52
C LYS A 71 -18.92 51.06 -14.58
N THR A 72 -18.28 51.65 -15.59
CA THR A 72 -17.62 50.88 -16.65
C THR A 72 -16.47 50.01 -16.13
N LEU A 73 -15.69 50.51 -15.16
CA LEU A 73 -14.63 49.73 -14.53
C LEU A 73 -15.19 48.56 -13.71
N GLU A 74 -16.25 48.80 -12.95
CA GLU A 74 -16.90 47.81 -12.12
C GLU A 74 -17.55 46.69 -12.97
N GLU A 75 -18.21 47.06 -14.07
CA GLU A 75 -18.73 46.11 -15.06
C GLU A 75 -17.63 45.24 -15.66
N LYS A 76 -16.53 45.84 -16.14
CA LYS A 76 -15.41 45.09 -16.72
C LYS A 76 -14.74 44.18 -15.71
N LEU A 77 -14.58 44.63 -14.47
CA LEU A 77 -13.96 43.86 -13.41
C LEU A 77 -14.84 42.66 -13.05
N ASN A 78 -16.16 42.85 -12.93
CA ASN A 78 -17.10 41.77 -12.68
C ASN A 78 -17.16 40.77 -13.83
N SER A 79 -17.20 41.23 -15.08
CA SER A 79 -17.16 40.34 -16.25
C SER A 79 -15.88 39.50 -16.28
N ASN A 80 -14.72 40.13 -16.08
CA ASN A 80 -13.45 39.41 -16.06
C ASN A 80 -13.35 38.43 -14.89
N SER A 81 -13.86 38.81 -13.71
CA SER A 81 -13.93 37.94 -12.54
C SER A 81 -14.76 36.68 -12.82
N LYS A 82 -15.95 36.84 -13.43
CA LYS A 82 -16.79 35.70 -13.81
C LYS A 82 -16.10 34.78 -14.81
N THR A 83 -15.48 35.33 -15.85
CA THR A 83 -14.75 34.52 -16.84
C THR A 83 -13.58 33.77 -16.22
N LEU A 84 -12.87 34.37 -15.26
CA LEU A 84 -11.79 33.69 -14.55
C LEU A 84 -12.30 32.58 -13.65
N GLU A 85 -13.41 32.81 -12.94
CA GLU A 85 -14.06 31.82 -12.09
C GLU A 85 -14.56 30.61 -12.89
N GLU A 86 -15.20 30.85 -14.04
CA GLU A 86 -15.64 29.79 -14.97
C GLU A 86 -14.47 28.95 -15.48
N LYS A 87 -13.36 29.59 -15.89
CA LYS A 87 -12.15 28.89 -16.33
C LYS A 87 -11.52 28.08 -15.20
N LEU A 88 -11.50 28.63 -13.98
CA LEU A 88 -10.95 27.94 -12.81
C LEU A 88 -11.78 26.70 -12.48
N ASN A 89 -13.10 26.82 -12.49
CA ASN A 89 -14.02 25.70 -12.24
C ASN A 89 -13.88 24.62 -13.30
N SER A 90 -13.86 24.98 -14.58
CA SER A 90 -13.69 24.02 -15.68
C SER A 90 -12.35 23.27 -15.60
N ASN A 91 -11.26 23.97 -15.26
CA ASN A 91 -9.97 23.33 -15.04
C ASN A 91 -9.99 22.40 -13.83
N CYS A 92 -10.66 22.81 -12.73
CA CYS A 92 -10.79 21.99 -11.52
C CYS A 92 -11.57 20.70 -11.78
N GLU A 93 -12.69 20.77 -12.51
CA GLU A 93 -13.46 19.60 -12.93
C GLU A 93 -12.64 18.66 -13.80
N THR A 94 -11.87 19.22 -14.75
CA THR A 94 -10.99 18.43 -15.63
C THR A 94 -9.95 17.66 -14.82
N LEU A 95 -9.23 18.34 -13.93
CA LEU A 95 -8.24 17.71 -13.05
C LEU A 95 -8.86 16.65 -12.13
N GLN A 96 -10.07 16.90 -11.62
CA GLN A 96 -10.78 15.94 -10.79
C GLN A 96 -11.16 14.68 -11.56
N ASN A 97 -11.60 14.83 -12.81
CA ASN A 97 -11.89 13.71 -13.70
C ASN A 97 -10.63 12.92 -14.07
N ASP A 98 -9.54 13.60 -14.39
CA ASP A 98 -8.25 12.95 -14.70
C ASP A 98 -7.72 12.17 -13.50
N LEU A 99 -7.76 12.75 -12.30
CA LEU A 99 -7.37 12.06 -11.06
C LEU A 99 -8.24 10.82 -10.79
N LYS A 100 -9.53 10.91 -11.09
CA LYS A 100 -10.45 9.76 -10.96
C LYS A 100 -10.12 8.68 -11.98
N SER A 101 -9.89 9.04 -13.25
CA SER A 101 -9.51 8.09 -14.30
C SER A 101 -8.20 7.39 -13.95
N MET A 102 -7.16 8.13 -13.56
CA MET A 102 -5.88 7.56 -13.16
C MET A 102 -6.02 6.61 -11.95
N LYS A 103 -6.87 6.95 -10.97
CA LYS A 103 -7.15 6.08 -9.83
C LYS A 103 -7.81 4.76 -10.27
N ASP A 104 -8.80 4.84 -11.14
CA ASP A 104 -9.55 3.68 -11.63
C ASP A 104 -8.67 2.79 -12.53
N GLU A 105 -7.83 3.39 -13.37
CA GLU A 105 -6.82 2.70 -14.18
C GLU A 105 -5.81 1.95 -13.30
N LEU A 106 -5.26 2.62 -12.29
CA LEU A 106 -4.30 2.00 -11.37
C LEU A 106 -4.93 0.85 -10.58
N ALA A 107 -6.16 1.02 -10.10
CA ALA A 107 -6.89 -0.05 -9.41
C ALA A 107 -7.11 -1.26 -10.33
N THR A 108 -7.48 -1.01 -11.58
CA THR A 108 -7.66 -2.06 -12.60
C THR A 108 -6.35 -2.79 -12.88
N GLU A 109 -5.25 -2.06 -13.03
CA GLU A 109 -3.92 -2.66 -13.30
C GLU A 109 -3.46 -3.55 -12.13
N PHE A 110 -3.64 -3.10 -10.89
CA PHE A 110 -3.32 -3.90 -9.70
C PHE A 110 -4.17 -5.16 -9.61
N ASN A 111 -5.48 -5.05 -9.81
CA ASN A 111 -6.38 -6.20 -9.78
C ASN A 111 -6.01 -7.23 -10.86
N LEU A 112 -5.66 -6.77 -12.08
CA LEU A 112 -5.19 -7.66 -13.14
C LEU A 112 -3.89 -8.38 -12.78
N LYS A 113 -2.94 -7.70 -12.13
CA LYS A 113 -1.69 -8.33 -11.66
C LYS A 113 -1.95 -9.36 -10.57
N ILE A 114 -2.86 -9.08 -9.64
CA ILE A 114 -3.28 -10.03 -8.60
C ILE A 114 -3.88 -11.28 -9.24
N CYS A 115 -4.84 -11.13 -10.17
CA CYS A 115 -5.45 -12.27 -10.85
C CYS A 115 -4.43 -13.11 -11.62
N ARG A 116 -3.46 -12.48 -12.30
CA ARG A 116 -2.38 -13.21 -13.00
C ARG A 116 -1.53 -14.01 -12.02
N ILE A 117 -1.18 -13.43 -10.88
CA ILE A 117 -0.38 -14.10 -9.85
C ILE A 117 -1.16 -15.30 -9.29
N GLU A 118 -2.42 -15.10 -8.93
CA GLU A 118 -3.30 -16.17 -8.43
C GLU A 118 -3.42 -17.33 -9.43
N GLU A 119 -3.58 -17.02 -10.71
CA GLU A 119 -3.68 -18.02 -11.76
C GLU A 119 -2.38 -18.80 -11.96
N GLU A 120 -1.23 -18.12 -11.94
CA GLU A 120 0.08 -18.79 -12.05
C GLU A 120 0.37 -19.67 -10.83
N PHE A 121 0.05 -19.20 -9.61
CA PHE A 121 0.16 -20.02 -8.40
C PHE A 121 -0.75 -21.25 -8.48
N LYS A 122 -1.98 -21.09 -8.96
CA LYS A 122 -2.92 -22.20 -9.13
C LYS A 122 -2.36 -23.25 -10.10
N LYS A 123 -1.86 -22.82 -11.27
CA LYS A 123 -1.24 -23.72 -12.26
C LYS A 123 -0.05 -24.48 -11.68
N GLN A 124 0.83 -23.82 -10.95
CA GLN A 124 1.98 -24.48 -10.30
C GLN A 124 1.53 -25.52 -9.26
N LEU A 125 0.52 -25.18 -8.45
CA LEU A 125 -0.01 -26.08 -7.44
C LEU A 125 -0.62 -27.34 -8.07
N GLU A 126 -1.46 -27.16 -9.10
CA GLU A 126 -2.09 -28.26 -9.83
C GLU A 126 -1.04 -29.16 -10.51
N ALA A 127 -0.03 -28.57 -11.17
CA ALA A 127 1.05 -29.33 -11.78
C ALA A 127 1.86 -30.14 -10.74
N GLY A 128 2.15 -29.54 -9.58
CA GLY A 128 2.85 -30.20 -8.48
C GLY A 128 2.06 -31.38 -7.89
N ILE A 129 0.76 -31.17 -7.62
CA ILE A 129 -0.13 -32.22 -7.10
C ILE A 129 -0.24 -33.37 -8.11
N ASN A 130 -0.51 -33.06 -9.38
CA ASN A 130 -0.66 -34.08 -10.42
C ASN A 130 0.63 -34.87 -10.62
N GLY A 131 1.80 -34.19 -10.58
CA GLY A 131 3.10 -34.85 -10.65
C GLY A 131 3.35 -35.80 -9.49
N CYS A 132 3.06 -35.37 -8.25
CA CYS A 132 3.20 -36.22 -7.08
C CYS A 132 2.22 -37.40 -7.09
N SER A 133 0.97 -37.16 -7.50
CA SER A 133 -0.06 -38.19 -7.58
C SER A 133 0.32 -39.27 -8.60
N LYS A 134 0.84 -38.86 -9.76
CA LYS A 134 1.34 -39.80 -10.78
C LYS A 134 2.52 -40.63 -10.28
N GLN A 135 3.50 -40.00 -9.62
CA GLN A 135 4.63 -40.73 -9.02
C GLN A 135 4.19 -41.75 -7.97
N LEU A 136 3.18 -41.42 -7.17
CA LEU A 136 2.63 -42.34 -6.17
C LEU A 136 1.92 -43.52 -6.84
N GLU A 137 1.13 -43.24 -7.88
CA GLU A 137 0.42 -44.26 -8.67
C GLU A 137 1.39 -45.22 -9.37
N ASP A 138 2.44 -44.70 -10.00
CA ASP A 138 3.50 -45.50 -10.62
C ASP A 138 4.17 -46.43 -9.59
N LYS A 139 4.56 -45.91 -8.42
CA LYS A 139 5.14 -46.72 -7.33
C LYS A 139 4.19 -47.78 -6.81
N LEU A 140 2.90 -47.48 -6.70
CA LEU A 140 1.89 -48.42 -6.22
C LEU A 140 1.68 -49.56 -7.22
N ASN A 141 1.70 -49.25 -8.51
CA ASN A 141 1.66 -50.24 -9.59
C ASN A 141 2.90 -51.14 -9.58
N ASP A 142 4.09 -50.58 -9.37
CA ASP A 142 5.33 -51.35 -9.26
C ASP A 142 5.29 -52.33 -8.08
N TYR A 143 4.86 -51.88 -6.90
CA TYR A 143 4.69 -52.76 -5.75
C TYR A 143 3.63 -53.83 -5.99
N SER A 144 2.51 -53.49 -6.63
CA SER A 144 1.46 -54.44 -6.97
C SER A 144 1.97 -55.55 -7.89
N LYS A 145 2.79 -55.19 -8.88
CA LYS A 145 3.44 -56.14 -9.79
C LYS A 145 4.42 -57.05 -9.04
N GLU A 146 5.31 -56.48 -8.22
CA GLU A 146 6.27 -57.27 -7.43
C GLU A 146 5.56 -58.23 -6.47
N PHE A 147 4.46 -57.79 -5.86
CA PHE A 147 3.65 -58.63 -4.99
C PHE A 147 2.97 -59.77 -5.76
N GLY A 148 2.44 -59.48 -6.96
CA GLY A 148 1.87 -60.49 -7.86
C GLY A 148 2.89 -61.54 -8.28
N ASP A 149 4.11 -61.13 -8.63
CA ASP A 149 5.21 -62.05 -8.98
C ASP A 149 5.58 -62.94 -7.78
N ARG A 150 5.64 -62.39 -6.56
CA ARG A 150 5.88 -63.15 -5.32
C ARG A 150 4.77 -64.18 -5.04
N ILE A 151 3.51 -63.80 -5.19
CA ILE A 151 2.37 -64.73 -5.04
C ILE A 151 2.51 -65.89 -6.02
N ARG A 152 2.82 -65.61 -7.29
CA ARG A 152 2.99 -66.62 -8.33
C ARG A 152 4.10 -67.63 -7.99
N ILE A 153 5.24 -67.15 -7.49
CA ILE A 153 6.34 -68.01 -7.05
C ILE A 153 5.90 -68.91 -5.88
N LEU A 154 5.17 -68.35 -4.90
CA LEU A 154 4.67 -69.11 -3.75
C LEU A 154 3.68 -70.21 -4.18
N GLU A 155 2.79 -69.90 -5.13
CA GLU A 155 1.87 -70.89 -5.71
C GLU A 155 2.63 -72.04 -6.39
N GLU A 156 3.70 -71.73 -7.13
CA GLU A 156 4.53 -72.73 -7.80
C GLU A 156 5.27 -73.64 -6.80
N ILE A 157 5.83 -73.07 -5.72
CA ILE A 157 6.48 -73.85 -4.65
C ILE A 157 5.46 -74.77 -3.96
N ALA A 158 4.26 -74.26 -3.67
CA ALA A 158 3.20 -75.05 -3.03
C ALA A 158 2.74 -76.24 -3.89
N GLN A 159 2.69 -76.10 -5.21
CA GLN A 159 2.38 -77.20 -6.13
C GLN A 159 3.47 -78.26 -6.16
N ARG A 160 4.75 -77.86 -6.15
CA ARG A 160 5.91 -78.78 -6.15
C ARG A 160 5.98 -79.63 -4.87
N ASN A 161 5.63 -79.05 -3.71
CA ASN A 161 5.64 -79.77 -2.44
C ASN A 161 4.52 -80.83 -2.32
N LYS A 162 3.42 -80.72 -3.06
CA LYS A 162 2.35 -81.74 -3.08
C LYS A 162 2.70 -83.00 -3.88
N GLY A 163 3.77 -82.98 -4.67
CA GLY A 163 4.22 -84.13 -5.48
C GLY A 163 5.30 -85.01 -4.83
N SER A 164 5.73 -84.69 -3.61
CA SER A 164 6.81 -85.37 -2.89
C SER A 164 6.30 -86.02 -1.60
N GLU A 165 5.35 -86.95 -1.72
CA GLU A 165 5.00 -87.89 -0.65
C GLU A 165 5.28 -89.33 -1.11
N THR A 166 6.53 -89.79 -0.99
CA THR A 166 6.84 -91.22 -0.85
C THR A 166 8.11 -91.44 -0.01
N CYS A 167 7.99 -92.39 0.93
CA CYS A 167 8.99 -93.08 1.76
C CYS A 167 9.30 -92.51 3.17
N THR A 168 8.57 -93.06 4.15
CA THR A 168 9.06 -93.89 5.30
C THR A 168 10.53 -93.66 5.72
N GLU A 169 10.95 -93.53 6.98
CA GLU A 169 10.48 -94.06 8.27
C GLU A 169 11.40 -93.48 9.37
N SER A 170 11.06 -93.74 10.64
CA SER A 170 11.96 -93.89 11.80
C SER A 170 12.06 -92.72 12.78
N ILE A 171 11.24 -92.88 13.82
CA ILE A 171 11.42 -92.49 15.21
C ILE A 171 12.89 -92.46 15.66
N VAL A 172 13.35 -91.31 16.16
CA VAL A 172 14.30 -91.22 17.29
C VAL A 172 13.99 -89.97 18.12
N SER A 173 13.67 -90.19 19.40
CA SER A 173 14.01 -89.32 20.52
C SER A 173 15.03 -90.12 21.35
N PRO A 174 15.92 -89.54 22.19
CA PRO A 174 15.59 -88.44 23.10
C PRO A 174 16.74 -87.45 23.48
N GLU A 175 16.36 -86.50 24.35
CA GLU A 175 17.13 -85.86 25.43
C GLU A 175 17.56 -84.37 25.33
N ASP A 176 17.00 -83.66 26.32
CA ASP A 176 17.61 -82.68 27.22
C ASP A 176 17.97 -81.27 26.75
N GLY A 177 17.14 -80.32 27.21
CA GLY A 177 17.41 -78.89 27.16
C GLY A 177 16.21 -78.05 27.57
N LYS A 178 15.91 -78.02 28.87
CA LYS A 178 15.12 -77.02 29.62
C LYS A 178 14.83 -75.70 28.86
N PRO A 179 13.58 -75.29 28.62
CA PRO A 179 13.28 -73.93 28.17
C PRO A 179 13.21 -73.00 29.38
N GLU A 180 14.31 -72.29 29.63
CA GLU A 180 14.36 -71.20 30.60
C GLU A 180 14.04 -69.87 29.90
N LEU A 181 13.13 -69.13 30.52
CA LEU A 181 12.65 -67.78 30.23
C LEU A 181 13.73 -66.83 29.68
N ILE A 182 13.48 -66.21 28.53
CA ILE A 182 14.17 -64.99 28.07
C ILE A 182 13.07 -64.10 27.49
N THR A 183 12.36 -63.32 28.31
CA THR A 183 12.71 -61.96 28.75
C THR A 183 13.08 -61.05 27.58
N GLU A 184 12.19 -60.10 27.32
CA GLU A 184 12.39 -58.95 26.44
C GLU A 184 13.79 -58.33 26.58
N PRO A 185 14.52 -58.07 25.50
CA PRO A 185 15.63 -57.12 25.55
C PRO A 185 15.05 -55.72 25.38
N GLN A 186 14.74 -55.11 26.53
CA GLN A 186 14.78 -53.66 26.70
C GLN A 186 16.18 -53.16 26.35
N LEU A 187 16.37 -52.61 25.15
CA LEU A 187 17.65 -52.04 24.74
C LEU A 187 17.79 -50.61 25.29
N ASN A 188 17.94 -50.49 26.61
CA ASN A 188 18.59 -49.35 27.25
C ASN A 188 20.04 -49.73 27.55
N SER A 189 20.92 -49.45 26.60
CA SER A 189 22.29 -49.02 26.91
C SER A 189 22.80 -48.19 25.75
N CYS A 190 22.72 -46.86 25.90
CA CYS A 190 23.40 -45.93 25.00
C CYS A 190 24.91 -46.15 25.13
N PRO A 191 25.64 -46.54 24.08
CA PRO A 191 27.09 -46.38 24.05
C PRO A 191 27.40 -44.88 24.08
N PRO A 192 28.47 -44.42 24.75
CA PRO A 192 28.91 -43.04 24.57
C PRO A 192 29.30 -42.89 23.10
N MET A 193 28.51 -42.13 22.33
CA MET A 193 28.89 -41.72 20.99
C MET A 193 30.19 -40.92 21.12
N SER A 194 31.31 -41.56 20.82
CA SER A 194 32.54 -40.84 20.50
C SER A 194 32.21 -39.91 19.33
N ASN A 195 32.17 -38.60 19.57
CA ASN A 195 31.97 -37.51 18.58
C ASN A 195 33.07 -37.45 17.49
N ALA A 196 33.86 -38.51 17.32
CA ALA A 196 34.97 -38.60 16.41
C ALA A 196 34.44 -38.76 14.98
N GLY A 197 34.14 -37.64 14.33
CA GLY A 197 33.78 -37.60 12.91
C GLY A 197 32.76 -36.54 12.52
N VAL A 198 32.12 -35.86 13.48
CA VAL A 198 31.10 -34.85 13.16
C VAL A 198 31.78 -33.48 13.02
N PRO A 199 31.65 -32.81 11.86
CA PRO A 199 32.15 -31.45 11.69
C PRO A 199 31.54 -30.52 12.74
N THR A 200 32.31 -29.54 13.22
CA THR A 200 31.81 -28.50 14.12
C THR A 200 31.60 -27.18 13.35
N PHE A 201 30.58 -26.42 13.72
CA PHE A 201 30.31 -25.11 13.15
C PHE A 201 30.51 -24.00 14.18
N ASP A 202 31.54 -23.17 13.96
CA ASP A 202 31.87 -22.00 14.79
C ASP A 202 31.67 -20.67 14.04
N GLY A 203 31.15 -20.69 12.81
CA GLY A 203 30.93 -19.52 11.95
C GLY A 203 32.15 -19.08 11.13
N LYS A 204 33.28 -19.80 11.17
CA LYS A 204 34.46 -19.48 10.33
C LYS A 204 34.39 -20.00 8.90
N MET A 205 33.67 -21.11 8.69
CA MET A 205 33.33 -21.60 7.36
C MET A 205 31.92 -21.17 6.98
N THR A 206 31.60 -21.19 5.69
CA THR A 206 30.23 -20.89 5.26
C THR A 206 29.26 -21.97 5.75
N TRP A 207 27.99 -21.59 5.94
CA TRP A 207 26.95 -22.54 6.34
C TRP A 207 26.75 -23.66 5.32
N GLU A 208 26.89 -23.36 4.03
CA GLU A 208 26.71 -24.33 2.95
C GLU A 208 27.82 -25.40 2.94
N ASP A 209 29.07 -24.99 3.17
CA ASP A 209 30.21 -25.91 3.28
C ASP A 209 30.04 -26.84 4.48
N PHE A 210 29.68 -26.26 5.64
CA PHE A 210 29.42 -27.04 6.85
C PHE A 210 28.27 -28.04 6.65
N ARG A 211 27.14 -27.59 6.09
CA ARG A 211 25.96 -28.43 5.84
C ARG A 211 26.30 -29.59 4.92
N THR A 212 27.12 -29.36 3.89
CA THR A 212 27.56 -30.41 2.96
C THR A 212 28.37 -31.49 3.66
N LEU A 213 29.33 -31.09 4.52
CA LEU A 213 30.13 -32.03 5.31
C LEU A 213 29.27 -32.78 6.33
N PHE A 214 28.35 -32.08 6.99
CA PHE A 214 27.44 -32.65 7.97
C PHE A 214 26.48 -33.68 7.36
N GLU A 215 25.88 -33.38 6.20
CA GLU A 215 25.00 -34.31 5.48
C GLU A 215 25.77 -35.53 4.98
N THR A 216 27.02 -35.34 4.53
CA THR A 216 27.89 -36.46 4.14
C THR A 216 28.16 -37.39 5.33
N ALA A 217 28.52 -36.85 6.49
CA ALA A 217 28.68 -37.63 7.72
C ALA A 217 27.37 -38.33 8.11
N ALA A 218 26.24 -37.62 8.05
CA ALA A 218 24.93 -38.18 8.37
C ALA A 218 24.52 -39.32 7.43
N ALA A 219 24.88 -39.24 6.15
CA ALA A 219 24.63 -40.30 5.17
C ALA A 219 25.49 -41.54 5.43
N VAL A 220 26.79 -41.34 5.74
CA VAL A 220 27.72 -42.44 6.09
C VAL A 220 27.24 -43.18 7.33
N HIS A 221 26.80 -42.45 8.35
CA HIS A 221 26.28 -43.02 9.60
C HIS A 221 24.78 -43.38 9.54
N ARG A 222 24.11 -43.18 8.41
CA ARG A 222 22.68 -43.42 8.19
C ARG A 222 21.78 -42.82 9.27
N TRP A 223 22.05 -41.58 9.67
CA TRP A 223 21.28 -40.92 10.73
C TRP A 223 19.83 -40.63 10.30
N PRO A 224 18.83 -41.06 11.09
CA PRO A 224 17.45 -40.62 10.89
C PRO A 224 17.31 -39.13 11.25
N SER A 225 16.26 -38.46 10.75
CA SER A 225 16.05 -37.02 10.90
C SER A 225 16.15 -36.50 12.35
N SER A 226 15.69 -37.29 13.32
CA SER A 226 15.80 -36.96 14.76
C SER A 226 17.25 -36.95 15.26
N THR A 227 18.07 -37.89 14.79
CA THR A 227 19.50 -37.96 15.11
C THR A 227 20.26 -36.84 14.39
N LYS A 228 19.91 -36.52 13.13
CA LYS A 228 20.47 -35.37 12.42
C LYS A 228 20.22 -34.06 13.19
N ALA A 229 19.00 -33.83 13.67
CA ALA A 229 18.66 -32.65 14.47
C ALA A 229 19.51 -32.55 15.74
N SER A 230 19.65 -33.67 16.46
CA SER A 230 20.43 -33.76 17.69
C SER A 230 21.92 -33.51 17.44
N MET A 231 22.49 -34.16 16.42
CA MET A 231 23.90 -33.99 16.06
C MET A 231 24.19 -32.60 15.52
N LEU A 232 23.24 -31.97 14.80
CA LEU A 232 23.37 -30.59 14.33
C LEU A 232 23.47 -29.64 15.52
N CYS A 233 22.57 -29.77 16.51
CA CYS A 233 22.62 -28.98 17.73
C CYS A 233 23.95 -29.17 18.49
N LEU A 234 24.44 -30.42 18.55
CA LEU A 234 25.72 -30.75 19.19
C LEU A 234 26.96 -30.30 18.40
N SER A 235 26.80 -29.92 17.13
CA SER A 235 27.90 -29.48 16.26
C SER A 235 28.11 -27.96 16.33
N LEU A 236 27.12 -27.21 16.79
CA LEU A 236 27.21 -25.75 16.94
C LEU A 236 28.16 -25.36 18.09
N ARG A 237 29.01 -24.35 17.86
CA ARG A 237 29.97 -23.80 18.83
C ARG A 237 29.97 -22.27 18.75
N GLY A 238 30.50 -21.62 19.78
CA GLY A 238 30.69 -20.16 19.78
C GLY A 238 29.39 -19.38 19.55
N ASP A 239 29.44 -18.36 18.70
CA ASP A 239 28.29 -17.51 18.40
C ASP A 239 27.16 -18.25 17.66
N ALA A 240 27.47 -19.31 16.90
CA ALA A 240 26.46 -20.14 16.25
C ALA A 240 25.57 -20.87 17.26
N LEU A 241 26.08 -21.17 18.47
CA LEU A 241 25.28 -21.78 19.53
C LEU A 241 24.18 -20.84 20.05
N LYS A 242 24.35 -19.51 19.94
CA LYS A 242 23.34 -18.52 20.35
C LYS A 242 22.07 -18.63 19.51
N VAL A 243 22.18 -19.05 18.24
CA VAL A 243 21.03 -19.30 17.37
C VAL A 243 20.12 -20.38 17.96
N LEU A 244 20.68 -21.37 18.65
CA LEU A 244 19.89 -22.42 19.29
C LEU A 244 18.99 -21.90 20.43
N GLN A 245 19.35 -20.78 21.05
CA GLN A 245 18.55 -20.14 22.10
C GLN A 245 17.27 -19.50 21.55
N THR A 246 17.23 -19.14 20.26
CA THR A 246 16.04 -18.57 19.61
C THR A 246 15.07 -19.63 19.10
N VAL A 247 15.45 -20.93 19.18
CA VAL A 247 14.63 -22.06 18.76
C VAL A 247 14.00 -22.74 19.98
N PRO A 248 12.66 -22.90 20.04
CA PRO A 248 11.98 -23.64 21.09
C PRO A 248 12.47 -25.10 21.20
N PRO A 249 12.60 -25.67 22.41
CA PRO A 249 13.10 -27.04 22.59
C PRO A 249 12.35 -28.11 21.78
N ALA A 250 11.05 -27.93 21.55
CA ALA A 250 10.22 -28.84 20.74
C ALA A 250 10.63 -28.86 19.26
N GLU A 251 11.09 -27.73 18.72
CA GLU A 251 11.52 -27.60 17.32
C GLU A 251 12.95 -28.09 17.09
N ARG A 252 13.77 -28.19 18.16
CA ARG A 252 15.16 -28.67 18.10
C ARG A 252 15.29 -30.16 17.74
N GLN A 253 14.19 -30.91 17.76
CA GLN A 253 14.17 -32.30 17.30
C GLN A 253 13.80 -32.43 15.82
N ASN A 254 13.39 -31.33 15.17
CA ASN A 254 13.07 -31.28 13.76
C ASN A 254 14.24 -30.69 12.96
N TYR A 255 14.93 -31.57 12.22
CA TYR A 255 16.07 -31.18 11.41
C TYR A 255 15.71 -30.14 10.33
N GLY A 256 14.52 -30.22 9.74
CA GLY A 256 14.09 -29.29 8.69
C GLY A 256 13.90 -27.87 9.20
N GLU A 257 13.41 -27.72 10.43
CA GLU A 257 13.24 -26.40 11.06
C GLU A 257 14.59 -25.79 11.46
N LEU A 258 15.51 -26.60 12.00
CA LEU A 258 16.84 -26.14 12.39
C LEU A 258 17.66 -25.60 11.22
N VAL A 259 17.52 -26.18 10.04
CA VAL A 259 18.31 -25.83 8.85
C VAL A 259 17.74 -24.60 8.11
N ARG A 260 16.49 -24.22 8.38
CA ARG A 260 15.84 -23.04 7.77
C ARG A 260 16.20 -21.72 8.47
N ARG A 261 16.62 -21.78 9.73
CA ARG A 261 16.99 -20.62 10.54
C ARG A 261 18.37 -20.10 10.18
#